data_AF-A0A7S4AAN7-F1
#
_entry.id   AF-A0A7S4AAN7-F1
#
_cell.length_a   1.000
_cell.length_b   1.000
_cell.length_c   1.000
_cell.angle_alpha   90.00
_cell.angle_beta   90.00
_cell.angle_gamma   90.00
#
_symmetry.space_group_name_H-M   'P 1'
#
loop_
_entity.id
_entity.type
_entity.pdbx_description
1 polymer ?
#
loop_
_entity_poly.entity_id
_entity_poly.type
_entity_poly.pdbx_seq_one_letter_code
_entity_poly.pdbx_strand_id
1 'polypeptide(L)'
;MGVSSTSSRATSTLAAAFVRASPCLQHNSEFLRDRAMFSPIVPITTMGNSCYNQLVGSRNFADRTIATAHRSAMTILDPATTTAAINFFHGNQLSAILVAGASLAGIFAMTEGVNDTSGMDKLQIFLLRLYHVASLLSFCFSLSSIVTSTTATTLLLLSEFSMVSKVDMKMGLDAYHFLRSNMNFEFLFTRWSFLVSVACLVVSTTIRMLLQFELFKPKRRLAGWSVVSTMAGVMTFLIGYANTTQHCWPSFWGLTREIFQIIWKRAYLNRQPMFLASLVSFAIGTVLTIKFLMPGAVEHDRVADHDRYT
;
A
#
# COMPACT_ATOMS: atom_id res chain seq x y z
N MET A 1 11.83 -52.45 -17.76
CA MET A 1 10.73 -52.00 -16.88
C MET A 1 10.63 -50.50 -17.00
N GLY A 2 9.65 -50.02 -17.77
CA GLY A 2 9.48 -48.60 -18.07
C GLY A 2 8.53 -47.96 -17.06
N VAL A 3 8.96 -46.86 -16.44
CA VAL A 3 8.11 -46.03 -15.58
C VAL A 3 7.88 -44.72 -16.32
N SER A 4 6.63 -44.52 -16.74
CA SER A 4 6.15 -43.36 -17.48
C SER A 4 6.06 -42.12 -16.58
N SER A 5 6.67 -41.02 -17.01
CA SER A 5 6.58 -39.71 -16.39
C SER A 5 5.31 -38.97 -16.84
N THR A 6 4.24 -39.09 -16.06
CA THR A 6 3.02 -38.27 -16.22
C THR A 6 2.90 -37.27 -15.06
N SER A 7 3.73 -36.23 -15.05
CA SER A 7 3.55 -35.10 -14.12
C SER A 7 4.16 -33.81 -14.68
N SER A 8 3.57 -33.29 -15.77
CA SER A 8 3.97 -31.99 -16.34
C SER A 8 2.80 -31.19 -16.95
N ARG A 9 1.55 -31.69 -16.88
CA ARG A 9 0.40 -31.02 -17.51
C ARG A 9 -0.39 -30.08 -16.61
N ALA A 10 -0.22 -30.11 -15.29
CA ALA A 10 -1.06 -29.34 -14.37
C ALA A 10 -0.67 -27.85 -14.23
N THR A 11 0.56 -27.46 -14.55
CA THR A 11 1.02 -26.06 -14.42
C THR A 11 0.75 -25.20 -15.68
N SER A 12 0.45 -25.81 -16.83
CA SER A 12 0.16 -25.06 -18.06
C SER A 12 -1.28 -24.52 -18.13
N THR A 13 -2.22 -25.14 -17.43
CA THR A 13 -3.65 -24.78 -17.47
C THR A 13 -3.99 -23.56 -16.62
N LEU A 14 -3.23 -23.29 -15.55
CA LEU A 14 -3.43 -22.10 -14.70
C LEU A 14 -2.90 -20.81 -15.35
N ALA A 15 -1.83 -20.89 -16.16
CA ALA A 15 -1.35 -19.74 -16.94
C ALA A 15 -2.32 -19.39 -18.10
N ALA A 16 -2.96 -20.39 -18.71
CA ALA A 16 -3.96 -20.17 -19.75
C ALA A 16 -5.28 -19.60 -19.23
N ALA A 17 -5.66 -19.89 -17.97
CA ALA A 17 -6.83 -19.30 -17.32
C ALA A 17 -6.65 -17.80 -17.03
N PHE A 18 -5.42 -17.33 -16.77
CA PHE A 18 -5.14 -15.92 -16.52
C PHE A 18 -5.16 -15.07 -17.82
N VAL A 19 -4.84 -15.66 -18.98
CA VAL A 19 -4.93 -14.97 -20.28
C VAL A 19 -6.37 -14.94 -20.83
N ARG A 20 -7.25 -15.89 -20.44
CA ARG A 20 -8.65 -15.92 -20.90
C ARG A 20 -9.65 -15.07 -20.11
N ALA A 21 -9.24 -14.48 -18.99
CA ALA A 21 -10.09 -13.60 -18.16
C ALA A 21 -10.08 -12.12 -18.61
N SER A 22 -9.63 -11.80 -19.83
CA SER A 22 -9.64 -10.44 -20.39
C SER A 22 -10.53 -10.22 -21.64
N PRO A 23 -11.86 -10.50 -21.61
CA PRO A 23 -12.80 -9.85 -22.53
C PRO A 23 -13.39 -8.54 -21.95
N CYS A 24 -13.32 -8.31 -20.64
CA CYS A 24 -13.94 -7.12 -20.00
C CYS A 24 -13.07 -5.85 -19.99
N LEU A 25 -11.84 -5.91 -20.50
CA LEU A 25 -10.94 -4.74 -20.58
C LEU A 25 -11.13 -3.90 -21.85
N GLN A 26 -11.97 -4.34 -22.78
CA GLN A 26 -12.25 -3.60 -24.01
C GLN A 26 -13.31 -2.51 -23.86
N HIS A 27 -14.03 -2.46 -22.72
CA HIS A 27 -15.00 -1.40 -22.43
C HIS A 27 -14.43 -0.25 -21.57
N ASN A 28 -13.13 -0.29 -21.24
CA ASN A 28 -12.44 0.77 -20.48
C ASN A 28 -11.58 1.70 -21.35
N SER A 29 -11.50 1.48 -22.66
CA SER A 29 -10.81 2.40 -23.58
C SER A 29 -11.59 3.70 -23.83
N GLU A 30 -12.91 3.71 -23.63
CA GLU A 30 -13.72 4.93 -23.64
C GLU A 30 -13.65 5.69 -22.29
N PHE A 31 -13.50 4.98 -21.17
CA PHE A 31 -13.32 5.61 -19.85
C PHE A 31 -11.94 6.29 -19.68
N LEU A 32 -10.96 5.95 -20.54
CA LEU A 32 -9.67 6.63 -20.61
C LEU A 32 -9.68 7.87 -21.54
N ARG A 33 -10.73 8.09 -22.35
CA ARG A 33 -10.88 9.35 -23.10
C ARG A 33 -11.44 10.49 -22.24
N ASP A 34 -12.29 10.19 -21.26
CA ASP A 34 -12.82 11.20 -20.34
C ASP A 34 -11.85 11.63 -19.23
N ARG A 35 -10.66 11.00 -19.16
CA ARG A 35 -9.53 11.50 -18.34
C ARG A 35 -8.77 12.68 -18.96
N ALA A 36 -9.15 13.14 -20.16
CA ALA A 36 -8.61 14.36 -20.75
C ALA A 36 -9.09 15.67 -20.07
N MET A 37 -9.95 15.60 -19.05
CA MET A 37 -10.28 16.75 -18.18
C MET A 37 -9.26 17.03 -17.06
N PHE A 38 -8.20 16.23 -16.94
CA PHE A 38 -6.98 16.69 -16.26
C PHE A 38 -6.05 17.27 -17.32
N SER A 39 -6.12 18.59 -17.52
CA SER A 39 -5.19 19.31 -18.39
C SER A 39 -3.73 18.92 -18.09
N PRO A 40 -2.87 18.81 -19.11
CA PRO A 40 -1.43 18.75 -18.89
C PRO A 40 -1.03 20.03 -18.14
N ILE A 41 -0.58 19.85 -16.91
CA ILE A 41 -0.02 20.91 -16.09
C ILE A 41 1.19 21.47 -16.84
N VAL A 42 1.02 22.68 -17.37
CA VAL A 42 2.11 23.55 -17.83
C VAL A 42 3.15 23.61 -16.69
N PRO A 43 4.46 23.50 -16.96
CA PRO A 43 5.47 23.63 -15.92
C PRO A 43 5.39 25.03 -15.33
N ILE A 44 4.78 25.17 -14.15
CA ILE A 44 4.83 26.40 -13.36
C ILE A 44 6.24 26.48 -12.80
N THR A 45 7.04 27.34 -13.43
CA THR A 45 8.31 27.82 -12.91
C THR A 45 8.14 28.33 -11.49
N THR A 46 8.95 27.75 -10.61
CA THR A 46 9.36 28.21 -9.29
C THR A 46 9.16 29.71 -9.04
N MET A 47 8.18 30.05 -8.21
CA MET A 47 8.26 31.20 -7.32
C MET A 47 8.24 30.69 -5.88
N GLY A 48 9.35 30.90 -5.18
CA GLY A 48 9.41 30.72 -3.74
C GLY A 48 8.60 31.77 -3.00
N ASN A 49 8.08 31.41 -1.84
CA ASN A 49 8.41 32.08 -0.57
C ASN A 49 7.49 31.64 0.56
N SER A 50 8.13 31.38 1.70
CA SER A 50 7.82 32.02 2.98
C SER A 50 6.39 31.92 3.52
N CYS A 51 6.11 30.86 4.28
CA CYS A 51 5.11 30.89 5.36
C CYS A 51 5.68 30.21 6.62
N TYR A 52 6.64 30.86 7.26
CA TYR A 52 6.87 30.69 8.69
C TYR A 52 7.07 32.09 9.28
N ASN A 53 6.37 32.34 10.39
CA ASN A 53 6.34 33.54 11.23
C ASN A 53 5.32 34.62 10.86
N GLN A 54 4.21 34.63 11.62
CA GLN A 54 3.51 35.78 12.20
C GLN A 54 2.41 35.20 13.12
N LEU A 55 2.06 35.69 14.30
CA LEU A 55 2.58 36.75 15.16
C LEU A 55 1.88 36.56 16.51
N VAL A 56 2.65 36.69 17.59
CA VAL A 56 2.13 36.94 18.94
C VAL A 56 1.39 38.28 18.91
N GLY A 57 0.14 38.29 19.35
CA GLY A 57 -0.69 39.50 19.40
C GLY A 57 -1.70 39.42 20.54
N SER A 58 -1.29 39.94 21.70
CA SER A 58 -2.15 40.22 22.85
C SER A 58 -3.18 41.31 22.51
N ARG A 59 -4.48 41.05 22.73
CA ARG A 59 -5.49 42.09 22.94
C ARG A 59 -6.57 41.62 23.91
N ASN A 60 -6.65 42.35 25.02
CA ASN A 60 -7.85 42.48 25.85
C ASN A 60 -8.98 43.08 25.01
N PHE A 61 -10.18 42.52 25.05
CA PHE A 61 -11.40 43.27 24.72
C PHE A 61 -12.61 42.69 25.46
N ALA A 62 -13.24 43.57 26.22
CA ALA A 62 -14.45 43.33 26.99
C ALA A 62 -15.70 43.29 26.09
N ASP A 63 -16.69 42.53 26.57
CA ASP A 63 -18.14 42.70 26.41
C ASP A 63 -18.72 43.17 25.07
N ARG A 64 -19.38 42.22 24.37
CA ARG A 64 -20.74 42.38 23.82
C ARG A 64 -21.28 41.03 23.32
N THR A 65 -22.15 40.43 24.12
CA THR A 65 -23.04 39.33 23.76
C THR A 65 -24.13 39.84 22.82
N ILE A 66 -23.84 39.86 21.51
CA ILE A 66 -24.88 39.90 20.47
C ILE A 66 -25.06 38.46 20.01
N ALA A 67 -26.12 37.82 20.48
CA ALA A 67 -26.60 36.54 19.98
C ALA A 67 -27.12 36.73 18.54
N THR A 68 -26.22 36.79 17.57
CA THR A 68 -26.55 36.58 16.17
C THR A 68 -26.72 35.08 15.99
N ALA A 69 -27.96 34.64 15.83
CA ALA A 69 -28.29 33.31 15.31
C ALA A 69 -27.75 33.23 13.87
N HIS A 70 -26.45 32.96 13.72
CA HIS A 70 -25.85 32.59 12.47
C HIS A 70 -26.47 31.24 12.09
N ARG A 71 -27.55 31.29 11.30
CA ARG A 71 -27.91 30.17 10.42
C ARG A 71 -26.66 29.89 9.61
N SER A 72 -25.88 28.90 10.04
CA SER A 72 -24.81 28.31 9.27
C SER A 72 -25.48 27.78 8.00
N ALA A 73 -25.55 28.64 6.97
CA ALA A 73 -26.00 28.23 5.66
C ALA A 73 -25.13 27.03 5.29
N MET A 74 -25.79 25.88 5.26
CA MET A 74 -25.23 24.56 4.96
C MET A 74 -24.74 24.64 3.52
N THR A 75 -23.45 24.88 3.34
CA THR A 75 -22.88 24.91 2.00
C THR A 75 -22.78 23.46 1.55
N ILE A 76 -23.71 23.06 0.67
CA ILE A 76 -23.74 21.74 0.06
C ILE A 76 -22.41 21.58 -0.69
N LEU A 77 -21.67 20.51 -0.38
CA LEU A 77 -20.45 20.14 -1.08
C LEU A 77 -20.77 19.98 -2.57
N ASP A 78 -19.92 20.52 -3.45
CA ASP A 78 -20.12 20.37 -4.89
C ASP A 78 -20.22 18.87 -5.23
N PRO A 79 -21.30 18.41 -5.88
CA PRO A 79 -21.45 17.01 -6.27
C PRO A 79 -20.25 16.53 -7.09
N ALA A 80 -19.63 17.39 -7.92
CA ALA A 80 -18.46 17.01 -8.71
C ALA A 80 -17.25 16.61 -7.84
N THR A 81 -16.94 17.40 -6.80
CA THR A 81 -15.87 17.10 -5.84
C THR A 81 -16.13 15.80 -5.10
N THR A 82 -17.38 15.57 -4.71
CA THR A 82 -17.81 14.34 -4.01
C THR A 82 -17.64 13.12 -4.90
N THR A 83 -18.10 13.19 -6.15
CA THR A 83 -17.93 12.12 -7.14
C THR A 83 -16.45 11.84 -7.42
N ALA A 84 -15.62 12.87 -7.56
CA ALA A 84 -14.18 12.70 -7.75
C ALA A 84 -13.50 12.01 -6.55
N ALA A 85 -13.89 12.37 -5.32
CA ALA A 85 -13.41 11.75 -4.09
C ALA A 85 -13.81 10.26 -3.99
N ILE A 86 -15.08 9.94 -4.29
CA ILE A 86 -15.56 8.55 -4.34
C ILE A 86 -14.80 7.75 -5.40
N ASN A 87 -14.61 8.31 -6.59
CA ASN A 87 -13.89 7.66 -7.68
C ASN A 87 -12.43 7.37 -7.32
N PHE A 88 -11.77 8.22 -6.53
CA PHE A 88 -10.43 7.95 -6.01
C PHE A 88 -10.40 6.68 -5.14
N PHE A 89 -11.32 6.55 -4.18
CA PHE A 89 -11.36 5.39 -3.29
C PHE A 89 -11.77 4.11 -4.04
N HIS A 90 -12.77 4.16 -4.93
CA HIS A 90 -13.15 3.02 -5.76
C HIS A 90 -12.01 2.56 -6.69
N GLY A 91 -11.28 3.50 -7.31
CA GLY A 91 -10.16 3.16 -8.18
C GLY A 91 -9.03 2.43 -7.45
N ASN A 92 -8.71 2.87 -6.23
CA ASN A 92 -7.71 2.20 -5.38
C ASN A 92 -8.23 0.85 -4.86
N GLN A 93 -9.51 0.76 -4.50
CA GLN A 93 -10.12 -0.46 -4.01
C GLN A 93 -10.04 -1.59 -5.03
N LEU A 94 -10.42 -1.36 -6.29
CA LEU A 94 -10.36 -2.39 -7.33
C LEU A 94 -8.92 -2.88 -7.57
N SER A 95 -7.98 -1.94 -7.63
CA SER A 95 -6.56 -2.26 -7.78
C SER A 95 -6.02 -3.07 -6.59
N ALA A 96 -6.42 -2.70 -5.37
CA ALA A 96 -6.04 -3.41 -4.16
C ALA A 96 -6.65 -4.83 -4.10
N ILE A 97 -7.87 -5.04 -4.59
CA ILE A 97 -8.48 -6.39 -4.69
C ILE A 97 -7.65 -7.29 -5.60
N LEU A 98 -7.17 -6.78 -6.74
CA LEU A 98 -6.32 -7.55 -7.64
C LEU A 98 -4.98 -7.92 -6.99
N VAL A 99 -4.35 -6.98 -6.27
CA VAL A 99 -3.12 -7.22 -5.51
C VAL A 99 -3.36 -8.24 -4.38
N ALA A 100 -4.49 -8.15 -3.68
CA ALA A 100 -4.89 -9.10 -2.65
C ALA A 100 -5.03 -10.52 -3.22
N GLY A 101 -5.73 -10.67 -4.35
CA GLY A 101 -5.89 -11.96 -5.02
C GLY A 101 -4.55 -12.54 -5.49
N ALA A 102 -3.70 -11.74 -6.11
CA ALA A 102 -2.38 -12.17 -6.59
C ALA A 102 -1.45 -12.58 -5.45
N SER A 103 -1.44 -11.82 -4.35
CA SER A 103 -0.63 -12.13 -3.16
C SER A 103 -1.14 -13.37 -2.44
N LEU A 104 -2.46 -13.54 -2.31
CA LEU A 104 -3.07 -14.75 -1.74
C LEU A 104 -2.70 -16.00 -2.54
N ALA A 105 -2.79 -15.95 -3.87
CA ALA A 105 -2.33 -17.04 -4.73
C ALA A 105 -0.82 -17.29 -4.58
N GLY A 106 -0.03 -16.23 -4.37
CA GLY A 106 1.40 -16.32 -4.06
C GLY A 106 1.68 -17.12 -2.79
N ILE A 107 0.97 -16.86 -1.70
CA ILE A 107 1.18 -17.55 -0.41
C ILE A 107 1.15 -19.09 -0.57
N PHE A 108 0.29 -19.61 -1.43
CA PHE A 108 0.14 -21.05 -1.66
C PHE A 108 1.04 -21.63 -2.76
N ALA A 109 1.71 -20.82 -3.57
CA ALA A 109 2.43 -21.30 -4.75
C ALA A 109 3.76 -22.04 -4.46
N MET A 110 4.30 -21.93 -3.24
CA MET A 110 5.59 -22.53 -2.83
C MET A 110 5.54 -23.27 -1.50
N THR A 111 4.35 -23.70 -1.05
CA THR A 111 4.18 -24.39 0.23
C THR A 111 4.92 -25.72 0.29
N GLU A 112 5.02 -26.45 -0.83
CA GLU A 112 5.75 -27.72 -0.91
C GLU A 112 7.25 -27.56 -0.63
N GLY A 113 7.86 -26.44 -1.08
CA GLY A 113 9.29 -26.18 -0.90
C GLY A 113 9.69 -25.84 0.54
N VAL A 114 8.74 -25.53 1.41
CA VAL A 114 9.02 -25.24 2.83
C VAL A 114 9.21 -26.52 3.64
N ASN A 115 8.58 -27.62 3.23
CA ASN A 115 8.61 -28.88 3.96
C ASN A 115 9.89 -29.68 3.72
N ASP A 116 10.53 -29.52 2.56
CA ASP A 116 11.78 -30.19 2.22
C ASP A 116 12.93 -29.18 2.07
N THR A 117 13.49 -28.76 3.20
CA THR A 117 14.67 -27.88 3.25
C THR A 117 15.99 -28.66 3.29
N SER A 118 15.94 -29.98 3.14
CA SER A 118 17.13 -30.82 3.20
C SER A 118 18.04 -30.54 2.00
N GLY A 119 19.28 -30.12 2.24
CA GLY A 119 20.26 -29.82 1.18
C GLY A 119 20.11 -28.45 0.50
N MET A 120 19.22 -27.56 0.96
CA MET A 120 19.13 -26.19 0.43
C MET A 120 20.17 -25.26 1.08
N ASP A 121 20.70 -24.33 0.28
CA ASP A 121 21.59 -23.27 0.79
C ASP A 121 20.85 -22.34 1.75
N LYS A 122 21.56 -21.83 2.78
CA LYS A 122 21.02 -20.86 3.76
C LYS A 122 20.34 -19.66 3.10
N LEU A 123 20.90 -19.18 1.98
CA LEU A 123 20.34 -18.08 1.21
C LEU A 123 19.00 -18.43 0.57
N GLN A 124 18.83 -19.65 0.05
CA GLN A 124 17.58 -20.08 -0.56
C GLN A 124 16.49 -20.22 0.49
N ILE A 125 16.83 -20.77 1.66
CA ILE A 125 15.90 -20.84 2.81
C ILE A 125 15.47 -19.42 3.23
N PHE A 126 16.42 -18.49 3.36
CA PHE A 126 16.12 -17.10 3.68
C PHE A 126 15.18 -16.47 2.65
N LEU A 127 15.46 -16.63 1.36
CA LEU A 127 14.64 -16.10 0.29
C LEU A 127 13.24 -16.72 0.28
N LEU A 128 13.11 -18.02 0.50
CA LEU A 128 11.82 -18.70 0.60
C LEU A 128 10.98 -18.12 1.75
N ARG A 129 11.60 -17.88 2.91
CA ARG A 129 10.91 -17.22 4.03
C ARG A 129 10.54 -15.78 3.72
N LEU A 130 11.45 -15.02 3.11
CA LEU A 130 11.22 -13.64 2.70
C LEU A 130 10.08 -13.53 1.67
N TYR A 131 9.96 -14.50 0.76
CA TYR A 131 8.87 -14.62 -0.19
C TYR A 131 7.51 -14.72 0.50
N HIS A 132 7.37 -15.63 1.47
CA HIS A 132 6.12 -15.80 2.20
C HIS A 132 5.76 -14.55 3.01
N VAL A 133 6.75 -13.96 3.70
CA VAL A 133 6.56 -12.72 4.47
C VAL A 133 6.13 -11.56 3.56
N ALA A 134 6.82 -11.34 2.44
CA ALA A 134 6.48 -10.28 1.49
C ALA A 134 5.09 -10.48 0.88
N SER A 135 4.71 -11.72 0.55
CA SER A 135 3.38 -12.05 0.04
C SER A 135 2.29 -11.79 1.09
N LEU A 136 2.52 -12.20 2.34
CA LEU A 136 1.60 -11.96 3.45
C LEU A 136 1.43 -10.47 3.74
N LEU A 137 2.53 -9.70 3.77
CA LEU A 137 2.49 -8.25 3.96
C LEU A 137 1.74 -7.57 2.81
N SER A 138 2.01 -7.97 1.56
CA SER A 138 1.26 -7.48 0.39
C SER A 138 -0.24 -7.71 0.56
N PHE A 139 -0.64 -8.91 0.98
CA PHE A 139 -2.03 -9.26 1.23
C PHE A 139 -2.64 -8.38 2.34
N CYS A 140 -1.99 -8.29 3.51
CA CYS A 140 -2.47 -7.49 4.65
C CYS A 140 -2.61 -5.99 4.34
N PHE A 141 -1.64 -5.40 3.61
CA PHE A 141 -1.71 -3.99 3.22
C PHE A 141 -2.77 -3.73 2.16
N SER A 142 -2.95 -4.65 1.20
CA SER A 142 -4.03 -4.54 0.22
C SER A 142 -5.41 -4.63 0.88
N LEU A 143 -5.60 -5.55 1.85
CA LEU A 143 -6.84 -5.67 2.61
C LEU A 143 -7.12 -4.41 3.44
N SER A 144 -6.08 -3.87 4.09
CA SER A 144 -6.16 -2.59 4.81
C SER A 144 -6.59 -1.43 3.90
N SER A 145 -6.09 -1.40 2.66
CA SER A 145 -6.46 -0.40 1.66
C SER A 145 -7.92 -0.54 1.21
N ILE A 146 -8.40 -1.78 1.00
CA ILE A 146 -9.79 -2.09 0.63
C ILE A 146 -10.76 -1.64 1.74
N VAL A 147 -10.47 -2.04 2.98
CA VAL A 147 -11.33 -1.68 4.13
C VAL A 147 -11.35 -0.17 4.32
N THR A 148 -10.19 0.48 4.28
CA THR A 148 -10.12 1.94 4.46
C THR A 148 -10.83 2.68 3.34
N SER A 149 -10.67 2.25 2.08
CA SER A 149 -11.39 2.83 0.93
C SER A 149 -12.90 2.65 1.08
N THR A 150 -13.36 1.47 1.49
CA THR A 150 -14.79 1.18 1.68
C THR A 150 -15.38 2.05 2.80
N THR A 151 -14.69 2.15 3.93
CA THR A 151 -15.08 3.03 5.03
C THR A 151 -15.10 4.49 4.59
N ALA A 152 -14.11 4.94 3.82
CA ALA A 152 -14.04 6.31 3.33
C ALA A 152 -15.19 6.63 2.36
N THR A 153 -15.47 5.76 1.40
CA THR A 153 -16.64 5.91 0.51
C THR A 153 -17.94 5.94 1.30
N THR A 154 -18.08 5.07 2.31
CA THR A 154 -19.28 5.03 3.16
C THR A 154 -19.42 6.32 3.96
N LEU A 155 -18.32 6.86 4.49
CA LEU A 155 -18.31 8.17 5.16
C LEU A 155 -18.69 9.30 4.20
N LEU A 156 -18.22 9.29 2.95
CA LEU A 156 -18.61 10.28 1.94
C LEU A 156 -20.11 10.21 1.57
N LEU A 157 -20.69 9.00 1.57
CA LEU A 157 -22.11 8.80 1.26
C LEU A 157 -23.04 9.11 2.44
N LEU A 158 -22.62 8.79 3.67
CA LEU A 158 -23.40 9.01 4.89
C LEU A 158 -23.27 10.42 5.44
N SER A 159 -22.12 11.05 5.24
CA SER A 159 -21.86 12.33 5.83
C SER A 159 -22.61 13.42 5.08
N GLU A 160 -23.55 14.04 5.77
CA GLU A 160 -23.95 15.41 5.52
C GLU A 160 -22.73 16.33 5.83
N PHE A 161 -21.67 16.29 5.00
CA PHE A 161 -20.49 17.15 5.12
C PHE A 161 -20.89 18.62 4.83
N SER A 162 -21.60 19.23 5.78
CA SER A 162 -21.92 20.66 5.83
C SER A 162 -20.74 21.51 6.30
N MET A 163 -19.66 20.86 6.78
CA MET A 163 -18.46 21.50 7.30
C MET A 163 -17.39 21.69 6.22
N VAL A 164 -17.73 22.35 5.11
CA VAL A 164 -16.69 23.02 4.33
C VAL A 164 -16.45 24.38 4.98
N SER A 165 -15.24 24.57 5.52
CA SER A 165 -14.77 25.86 6.00
C SER A 165 -14.98 26.90 4.89
N LYS A 166 -15.88 27.86 5.13
CA LYS A 166 -16.26 28.94 4.20
C LYS A 166 -15.11 29.85 3.78
N VAL A 167 -13.91 29.63 4.31
CA VAL A 167 -12.78 30.56 4.21
C VAL A 167 -12.02 30.45 2.88
N ASP A 168 -12.05 29.30 2.19
CA ASP A 168 -11.22 29.08 0.98
C ASP A 168 -11.98 28.87 -0.34
N MET A 169 -13.30 29.07 -0.37
CA MET A 169 -14.16 28.80 -1.55
C MET A 169 -13.95 29.68 -2.79
N LYS A 170 -12.96 30.59 -2.81
CA LYS A 170 -12.73 31.49 -3.95
C LYS A 170 -11.92 30.88 -5.10
N MET A 171 -11.30 29.72 -4.89
CA MET A 171 -10.70 28.92 -5.97
C MET A 171 -11.36 27.55 -5.96
N GLY A 172 -11.72 27.03 -7.14
CA GLY A 172 -12.42 25.75 -7.29
C GLY A 172 -11.83 24.67 -6.39
N LEU A 173 -12.69 24.04 -5.59
CA LEU A 173 -12.27 23.14 -4.53
C LEU A 173 -11.87 21.79 -5.15
N ASP A 174 -10.58 21.64 -5.45
CA ASP A 174 -10.03 20.38 -5.97
C ASP A 174 -10.29 19.24 -4.97
N ALA A 175 -10.76 18.10 -5.47
CA ALA A 175 -11.06 16.91 -4.67
C ALA A 175 -9.87 16.46 -3.84
N TYR A 176 -8.66 16.69 -4.35
CA TYR A 176 -7.43 16.43 -3.61
C TYR A 176 -7.34 17.27 -2.31
N HIS A 177 -7.60 18.57 -2.39
CA HIS A 177 -7.56 19.46 -1.22
C HIS A 177 -8.66 19.08 -0.21
N PHE A 178 -9.85 18.75 -0.72
CA PHE A 178 -10.97 18.29 0.10
C PHE A 178 -10.64 17.00 0.89
N LEU A 179 -10.09 15.99 0.20
CA LEU A 179 -9.70 14.73 0.82
C LEU A 179 -8.61 14.94 1.87
N ARG A 180 -7.65 15.81 1.60
CA ARG A 180 -6.57 16.13 2.55
C ARG A 180 -7.11 16.86 3.79
N SER A 181 -8.06 17.78 3.66
CA SER A 181 -8.55 18.55 4.80
C SER A 181 -9.55 17.76 5.65
N ASN A 182 -10.47 17.03 5.03
CA ASN A 182 -11.61 16.41 5.72
C ASN A 182 -11.40 14.92 6.01
N MET A 183 -10.63 14.22 5.17
CA MET A 183 -10.42 12.77 5.23
C MET A 183 -8.94 12.41 5.21
N ASN A 184 -8.12 13.22 5.90
CA ASN A 184 -6.66 13.14 5.78
C ASN A 184 -6.15 11.72 6.04
N PHE A 185 -6.61 11.07 7.09
CA PHE A 185 -6.13 9.73 7.44
C PHE A 185 -6.50 8.70 6.38
N GLU A 186 -7.76 8.66 5.97
CA GLU A 186 -8.30 7.69 5.02
C GLU A 186 -7.62 7.85 3.66
N PHE A 187 -7.43 9.10 3.22
CA PHE A 187 -6.73 9.45 1.99
C PHE A 187 -5.27 8.98 2.01
N LEU A 188 -4.51 9.38 3.04
CA LEU A 188 -3.09 9.05 3.15
C LEU A 188 -2.87 7.55 3.33
N PHE A 189 -3.60 6.94 4.26
CA PHE A 189 -3.45 5.54 4.61
C PHE A 189 -3.81 4.63 3.43
N THR A 190 -4.89 4.92 2.69
CA THR A 190 -5.27 4.17 1.49
C THR A 190 -4.16 4.22 0.43
N ARG A 191 -3.65 5.41 0.12
CA ARG A 191 -2.60 5.60 -0.89
C ARG A 191 -1.30 4.91 -0.50
N TRP A 192 -0.88 5.08 0.76
CA TRP A 192 0.35 4.49 1.28
C TRP A 192 0.27 2.97 1.35
N SER A 193 -0.78 2.42 1.96
CA SER A 193 -0.97 0.96 2.07
C SER A 193 -1.03 0.30 0.70
N PHE A 194 -1.69 0.92 -0.29
CA PHE A 194 -1.70 0.42 -1.66
C PHE A 194 -0.29 0.40 -2.27
N LEU A 195 0.46 1.50 -2.19
CA LEU A 195 1.83 1.57 -2.74
C LEU A 195 2.78 0.56 -2.06
N VAL A 196 2.70 0.42 -0.74
CA VAL A 196 3.49 -0.59 0.01
C VAL A 196 3.09 -2.01 -0.42
N SER A 197 1.79 -2.27 -0.62
CA SER A 197 1.33 -3.59 -1.08
C SER A 197 1.90 -3.96 -2.45
N VAL A 198 1.86 -3.02 -3.41
CA VAL A 198 2.44 -3.24 -4.75
C VAL A 198 3.94 -3.47 -4.66
N ALA A 199 4.65 -2.69 -3.83
CA ALA A 199 6.08 -2.89 -3.60
C ALA A 199 6.39 -4.29 -3.06
N CYS A 200 5.65 -4.73 -2.04
CA CYS A 200 5.79 -6.08 -1.47
C CYS A 200 5.47 -7.19 -2.50
N LEU A 201 4.47 -6.98 -3.36
CA LEU A 201 4.13 -7.91 -4.43
C LEU A 201 5.27 -8.05 -5.46
N VAL A 202 5.87 -6.94 -5.88
CA VAL A 202 7.01 -6.96 -6.82
C VAL A 202 8.21 -7.67 -6.19
N VAL A 203 8.50 -7.43 -4.92
CA VAL A 203 9.56 -8.15 -4.19
C VAL A 203 9.26 -9.65 -4.13
N SER A 204 8.05 -10.03 -3.74
CA SER A 204 7.61 -11.43 -3.68
C SER A 204 7.74 -12.13 -5.05
N THR A 205 7.22 -11.51 -6.11
CA THR A 205 7.29 -12.07 -7.47
C THR A 205 8.72 -12.19 -7.97
N THR A 206 9.59 -11.23 -7.66
CA THR A 206 11.03 -11.31 -7.96
C THR A 206 11.67 -12.51 -7.29
N ILE A 207 11.42 -12.68 -5.98
CA ILE A 207 11.97 -13.82 -5.23
C ILE A 207 11.45 -15.15 -5.78
N ARG A 208 10.15 -15.22 -6.11
CA ARG A 208 9.55 -16.39 -6.73
C ARG A 208 10.24 -16.76 -8.03
N MET A 209 10.51 -15.79 -8.91
CA MET A 209 11.26 -16.05 -10.15
C MET A 209 12.66 -16.58 -9.86
N LEU A 210 13.38 -15.99 -8.90
CA LEU A 210 14.72 -16.43 -8.53
C LEU A 210 14.74 -17.88 -8.01
N LEU A 211 13.75 -18.25 -7.21
CA LEU A 211 13.60 -19.60 -6.67
C LEU A 211 13.15 -20.62 -7.71
N GLN A 212 12.09 -20.33 -8.50
CA GLN A 212 11.55 -21.28 -9.49
C GLN A 212 12.53 -21.61 -10.62
N PHE A 213 13.34 -20.65 -11.05
CA PHE A 213 14.32 -20.86 -12.13
C PHE A 213 15.70 -21.28 -11.61
N GLU A 214 15.84 -21.47 -10.29
CA GLU A 214 17.08 -21.83 -9.60
C GLU A 214 18.25 -20.92 -10.03
N LEU A 215 18.00 -19.61 -10.14
CA LEU A 215 18.93 -18.65 -10.74
C LEU A 215 20.20 -18.42 -9.91
N PHE A 216 20.26 -18.99 -8.70
CA PHE A 216 21.44 -18.97 -7.84
C PHE A 216 22.50 -20.02 -8.20
N LYS A 217 22.19 -20.98 -9.09
CA LYS A 217 23.21 -21.95 -9.54
C LYS A 217 24.37 -21.20 -10.23
N PRO A 218 25.64 -21.61 -10.01
CA PRO A 218 26.81 -20.86 -10.50
C PRO A 218 26.76 -20.53 -11.99
N LYS A 219 26.23 -21.45 -12.81
CA LYS A 219 26.08 -21.29 -14.26
C LYS A 219 25.02 -20.25 -14.68
N ARG A 220 24.09 -19.88 -13.80
CA ARG A 220 22.94 -19.00 -14.10
C ARG A 220 22.92 -17.70 -13.29
N ARG A 221 23.94 -17.48 -12.46
CA ARG A 221 24.00 -16.33 -11.53
C ARG A 221 23.86 -14.98 -12.23
N LEU A 222 24.42 -14.84 -13.44
CA LEU A 222 24.31 -13.61 -14.23
C LEU A 222 22.86 -13.31 -14.65
N ALA A 223 22.08 -14.33 -15.01
CA ALA A 223 20.65 -14.19 -15.29
C ALA A 223 19.87 -13.81 -14.01
N GLY A 224 20.23 -14.39 -12.86
CA GLY A 224 19.68 -13.98 -11.56
C GLY A 224 19.90 -12.51 -11.25
N TRP A 225 21.13 -12.02 -11.40
CA TRP A 225 21.45 -10.59 -11.23
C TRP A 225 20.72 -9.70 -12.23
N SER A 226 20.55 -10.14 -13.47
CA SER A 226 19.77 -9.41 -14.48
C SER A 226 18.31 -9.26 -14.07
N VAL A 227 17.67 -10.33 -13.57
CA VAL A 227 16.29 -10.27 -13.05
C VAL A 227 16.18 -9.31 -11.87
N VAL A 228 17.08 -9.42 -10.89
CA VAL A 228 17.11 -8.52 -9.72
C VAL A 228 17.28 -7.07 -10.14
N SER A 229 18.23 -6.78 -11.03
CA SER A 229 18.51 -5.43 -11.52
C SER A 229 17.32 -4.86 -12.29
N THR A 230 16.67 -5.65 -13.13
CA THR A 230 15.48 -5.24 -13.89
C THR A 230 14.32 -4.90 -12.96
N MET A 231 14.02 -5.78 -12.00
CA MET A 231 12.95 -5.58 -11.03
C MET A 231 13.24 -4.41 -10.09
N ALA A 232 14.50 -4.21 -9.69
CA ALA A 232 14.92 -3.03 -8.94
C ALA A 232 14.69 -1.74 -9.75
N GLY A 233 15.02 -1.74 -11.05
CA GLY A 233 14.74 -0.62 -11.95
C GLY A 233 13.25 -0.29 -12.04
N VAL A 234 12.39 -1.31 -12.19
CA VAL A 234 10.92 -1.15 -12.17
C VAL A 234 10.46 -0.55 -10.84
N MET A 235 10.97 -1.05 -9.72
CA MET A 235 10.64 -0.52 -8.39
C MET A 235 11.06 0.93 -8.21
N THR A 236 12.28 1.29 -8.59
CA THR A 236 12.77 2.67 -8.52
C THR A 236 11.96 3.59 -9.42
N PHE A 237 11.59 3.14 -10.63
CA PHE A 237 10.71 3.89 -11.52
C PHE A 237 9.32 4.12 -10.91
N LEU A 238 8.68 3.09 -10.36
CA LEU A 238 7.37 3.22 -9.72
C LEU A 238 7.40 4.17 -8.51
N ILE A 239 8.43 4.09 -7.67
CA ILE A 239 8.62 5.00 -6.53
C ILE A 239 8.88 6.43 -7.02
N GLY A 240 9.72 6.59 -8.05
CA GLY A 240 9.99 7.89 -8.68
C GLY A 240 8.71 8.51 -9.24
N TYR A 241 7.92 7.75 -9.99
CA TYR A 241 6.63 8.20 -10.51
C TYR A 241 5.64 8.54 -9.39
N ALA A 242 5.56 7.72 -8.35
CA ALA A 242 4.73 8.01 -7.18
C ALA A 242 5.12 9.32 -6.50
N ASN A 243 6.43 9.64 -6.42
CA ASN A 243 6.90 10.92 -5.90
C ASN A 243 6.49 12.10 -6.80
N THR A 244 6.58 11.97 -8.12
CA THR A 244 6.16 13.04 -9.05
C THR A 244 4.67 13.33 -9.02
N THR A 245 3.84 12.35 -8.65
CA THR A 245 2.37 12.49 -8.57
C THR A 245 1.87 12.92 -7.19
N GLN A 246 2.78 13.20 -6.25
CA GLN A 246 2.44 13.71 -4.91
C GLN A 246 2.62 15.23 -4.91
N HIS A 247 1.51 15.98 -4.91
CA HIS A 247 1.59 17.44 -4.90
C HIS A 247 2.02 17.99 -3.53
N CYS A 248 1.68 17.30 -2.45
CA CYS A 248 1.86 17.83 -1.08
C CYS A 248 3.00 17.22 -0.28
N TRP A 249 3.61 16.13 -0.77
CA TRP A 249 4.71 15.47 -0.09
C TRP A 249 5.93 15.49 -1.00
N PRO A 250 7.11 15.88 -0.49
CA PRO A 250 8.33 15.91 -1.29
C PRO A 250 8.81 14.50 -1.66
N SER A 251 8.35 13.46 -0.95
CA SER A 251 8.68 12.07 -1.21
C SER A 251 7.71 11.12 -0.53
N PHE A 252 7.68 9.87 -1.01
CA PHE A 252 7.01 8.74 -0.39
C PHE A 252 7.44 8.52 1.08
N TRP A 253 8.69 8.86 1.41
CA TRP A 253 9.16 8.84 2.79
C TRP A 253 8.46 9.89 3.66
N GLY A 254 8.25 11.10 3.12
CA GLY A 254 7.46 12.14 3.77
C GLY A 254 6.03 11.69 4.05
N LEU A 255 5.38 11.05 3.07
CA LEU A 255 4.05 10.45 3.24
C LEU A 255 4.04 9.40 4.36
N THR A 256 5.04 8.50 4.35
CA THR A 256 5.19 7.46 5.37
C THR A 256 5.31 8.07 6.77
N ARG A 257 6.17 9.07 6.93
CA ARG A 257 6.36 9.77 8.20
C ARG A 257 5.05 10.41 8.70
N GLU A 258 4.30 11.08 7.83
CA GLU A 258 3.04 11.74 8.20
C GLU A 258 1.99 10.73 8.68
N ILE A 259 1.87 9.58 8.01
CA ILE A 259 0.96 8.50 8.43
C ILE A 259 1.34 7.96 9.79
N PHE A 260 2.63 7.67 10.03
CA PHE A 260 3.09 7.21 11.33
C PHE A 260 2.84 8.27 12.41
N GLN A 261 3.01 9.56 12.12
CA GLN A 261 2.67 10.63 13.05
C GLN A 261 1.17 10.67 13.37
N ILE A 262 0.29 10.50 12.38
CA ILE A 262 -1.16 10.45 12.59
C ILE A 262 -1.54 9.22 13.43
N ILE A 263 -1.00 8.04 13.11
CA ILE A 263 -1.24 6.80 13.85
C ILE A 263 -0.77 6.95 15.30
N TRP A 264 0.44 7.48 15.50
CA TRP A 264 1.00 7.73 16.83
C TRP A 264 0.14 8.72 17.63
N LYS A 265 -0.27 9.83 17.00
CA LYS A 265 -1.16 10.82 17.61
C LYS A 265 -2.49 10.17 18.03
N ARG A 266 -3.12 9.38 17.16
CA ARG A 266 -4.40 8.70 17.46
C ARG A 266 -4.23 7.64 18.56
N ALA A 267 -3.14 6.88 18.56
CA ALA A 267 -2.89 5.85 19.56
C ALA A 267 -2.66 6.43 20.96
N TYR A 268 -1.76 7.42 21.08
CA TYR A 268 -1.30 7.90 22.39
C TYR A 268 -2.09 9.10 22.92
N LEU A 269 -2.44 10.07 22.07
CA LEU A 269 -3.14 11.28 22.53
C LEU A 269 -4.64 11.04 22.69
N ASN A 270 -5.27 10.32 21.75
CA ASN A 270 -6.71 10.03 21.82
C ASN A 270 -7.03 8.78 22.66
N ARG A 271 -6.00 8.08 23.17
CA ARG A 271 -6.11 6.86 24.01
C ARG A 271 -7.11 5.82 23.48
N GLN A 272 -7.14 5.62 22.17
CA GLN A 272 -8.03 4.62 21.58
C GLN A 272 -7.43 3.22 21.80
N PRO A 273 -8.03 2.35 22.65
CA PRO A 273 -7.41 1.11 23.08
C PRO A 273 -7.21 0.12 21.93
N MET A 274 -8.11 0.13 20.93
CA MET A 274 -8.01 -0.73 19.75
C MET A 274 -6.80 -0.39 18.88
N PHE A 275 -6.44 0.90 18.76
CA PHE A 275 -5.24 1.32 18.05
C PHE A 275 -3.98 0.84 18.78
N LEU A 276 -3.93 0.96 20.10
CA LEU A 276 -2.79 0.48 20.89
C LEU A 276 -2.64 -1.04 20.77
N ALA A 277 -3.73 -1.79 20.89
CA ALA A 277 -3.73 -3.23 20.71
C ALA A 277 -3.23 -3.64 19.31
N SER A 278 -3.66 -2.93 18.27
CA SER A 278 -3.19 -3.19 16.89
C SER A 278 -1.69 -2.92 16.73
N LEU A 279 -1.16 -1.86 17.33
CA LEU A 279 0.27 -1.53 17.29
C LEU A 279 1.12 -2.56 18.05
N VAL A 280 0.67 -2.99 19.23
CA VAL A 280 1.35 -4.03 20.01
C VAL A 280 1.33 -5.35 19.26
N SER A 281 0.18 -5.74 18.70
CA SER A 281 0.07 -6.94 17.87
C SER A 281 0.99 -6.89 16.64
N PHE A 282 1.05 -5.74 15.96
CA PHE A 282 1.94 -5.53 14.83
C PHE A 282 3.41 -5.60 15.23
N ALA A 283 3.80 -5.02 16.37
CA ALA A 283 5.16 -5.08 16.89
C ALA A 283 5.57 -6.53 17.23
N ILE A 284 4.70 -7.28 17.92
CA ILE A 284 4.93 -8.70 18.20
C ILE A 284 5.07 -9.50 16.90
N GLY A 285 4.15 -9.31 15.95
CA GLY A 285 4.20 -9.95 14.64
C GLY A 285 5.49 -9.63 13.88
N THR A 286 5.98 -8.40 13.96
CA THR A 286 7.25 -7.98 13.35
C THR A 286 8.44 -8.68 14.00
N VAL A 287 8.49 -8.75 15.33
CA VAL A 287 9.56 -9.45 16.07
C VAL A 287 9.56 -10.94 15.73
N LEU A 288 8.40 -11.58 15.70
CA LEU A 288 8.26 -12.98 15.31
C LEU A 288 8.69 -13.21 13.85
N THR A 289 8.34 -12.29 12.95
CA THR A 289 8.74 -12.33 11.54
C THR A 289 10.26 -12.19 11.39
N ILE A 290 10.90 -11.27 12.11
CA ILE A 290 12.36 -11.12 12.10
C ILE A 290 13.03 -12.40 12.60
N LYS A 291 12.54 -12.97 13.70
CA LYS A 291 13.03 -14.25 14.22
C LYS A 291 12.85 -15.39 13.21
N PHE A 292 11.69 -15.44 12.55
CA PHE A 292 11.42 -16.42 11.50
C PHE A 292 12.38 -16.25 10.30
N LEU A 293 12.75 -15.03 9.93
CA LEU A 293 13.69 -14.78 8.84
C LEU A 293 15.14 -15.20 9.17
N MET A 294 15.53 -15.29 10.45
CA MET A 294 16.89 -15.67 10.82
C MET A 294 17.14 -17.18 10.59
N PRO A 295 18.09 -17.57 9.71
CA PRO A 295 18.38 -18.97 9.42
C PRO A 295 19.02 -19.71 10.62
N GLY A 296 19.76 -18.98 11.48
CA GLY A 296 20.49 -19.56 12.61
C GLY A 296 19.60 -20.14 13.72
N ALA A 297 18.32 -19.77 13.80
CA ALA A 297 17.41 -20.35 14.79
C ALA A 297 17.16 -21.85 14.55
N VAL A 298 17.19 -22.30 13.28
CA VAL A 298 16.91 -23.71 12.93
C VAL A 298 18.11 -24.61 13.16
N GLU A 299 19.32 -24.07 13.12
CA GLU A 299 20.53 -24.84 13.41
C GLU A 299 20.63 -25.16 14.91
N HIS A 300 20.22 -24.24 15.79
CA HIS A 300 20.19 -24.48 17.23
C HIS A 300 19.16 -25.54 17.65
N ASP A 301 17.98 -25.56 17.03
CA ASP A 301 16.96 -26.57 17.34
C ASP A 301 17.39 -27.98 16.89
N ARG A 302 18.07 -28.10 15.73
CA ARG A 302 18.60 -29.38 15.25
C ARG A 302 19.71 -29.95 16.12
N VAL A 303 20.59 -29.09 16.65
CA VAL A 303 21.65 -29.52 17.57
C VAL A 303 21.04 -29.95 18.91
N ALA A 304 20.05 -29.22 19.42
CA ALA A 304 19.36 -29.56 20.67
C ALA A 304 18.60 -30.90 20.59
N ASP A 305 18.05 -31.26 19.42
CA ASP A 305 17.41 -32.56 19.22
C ASP A 305 18.45 -33.70 19.05
N HIS A 306 19.60 -33.44 18.42
CA HIS A 306 20.65 -34.47 18.29
C HIS A 306 21.19 -34.91 19.67
N ASP A 307 21.36 -33.96 20.60
CA ASP A 307 21.85 -34.25 21.96
C ASP A 307 20.82 -35.00 22.83
N ARG A 308 19.53 -35.03 22.45
CA ARG A 308 18.51 -35.82 23.17
C ARG A 308 18.52 -37.30 22.84
N TYR A 309 19.12 -37.69 21.72
CA TYR A 309 19.10 -39.07 21.21
C TYR A 309 20.48 -39.75 21.24
N THR A 310 21.51 -39.08 21.75
CA THR A 310 22.86 -39.62 22.00
C THR A 310 23.14 -39.70 23.48
#